data_AF-A0A432IB91-F1
#
_entry.id   AF-A0A432IB91-F1
#
_cell.length_a   1.000
_cell.length_b   1.000
_cell.length_c   1.000
_cell.angle_alpha   90.00
_cell.angle_beta   90.00
_cell.angle_gamma   90.00
#
_symmetry.space_group_name_H-M   'P 1'
#
loop_
_entity.id
_entity.type
_entity.pdbx_description
1 polymer ?
#
loop_
_entity_poly.entity_id
_entity_poly.type
_entity_poly.pdbx_seq_one_letter_code
_entity_poly.pdbx_strand_id
1 'polypeptide(L)'
;MLKFLSVFGVVVIMFVFSGCVETVIPEDLNGEWIAENIPDTLYIVDDSNFYHSNESMHYDHYDYSVEGNSLLIGYSGKMMIFVKKTKHEFELQGDDLTIDFSNEFCFGFPKEKINYKRTQKFILE
;
A
#
# COMPACT_ATOMS: atom_id res chain seq x y z
N MET A 1 -70.13 12.83 11.26
CA MET A 1 -69.22 11.67 11.46
C MET A 1 -67.86 12.03 10.92
N LEU A 2 -66.92 12.36 11.81
CA LEU A 2 -65.50 12.55 11.47
C LEU A 2 -64.94 11.20 11.01
N LYS A 3 -64.37 11.15 9.80
CA LYS A 3 -63.49 10.05 9.39
C LYS A 3 -62.05 10.51 9.47
N PHE A 4 -61.31 9.72 10.24
CA PHE A 4 -59.92 9.79 10.64
C PHE A 4 -58.93 10.33 9.61
N LEU A 5 -58.06 11.22 10.10
CA LEU A 5 -56.69 11.46 9.63
C LEU A 5 -56.00 10.12 9.29
N SER A 6 -55.39 10.04 8.10
CA SER A 6 -54.26 9.16 7.85
C SER A 6 -53.08 10.05 7.45
N VAL A 7 -52.26 10.31 8.46
CA VAL A 7 -51.00 11.02 8.40
C VAL A 7 -49.92 9.94 8.46
N PHE A 8 -48.89 10.11 7.62
CA PHE A 8 -47.56 9.51 7.69
C PHE A 8 -47.37 8.10 7.12
N GLY A 9 -46.51 8.07 6.10
CA GLY A 9 -45.85 6.86 5.65
C GLY A 9 -44.91 7.10 4.46
N VAL A 10 -44.31 8.28 4.32
CA VAL A 10 -43.21 8.47 3.36
C VAL A 10 -41.98 7.85 4.01
N VAL A 11 -41.79 6.55 3.75
CA VAL A 11 -40.59 5.79 4.10
C VAL A 11 -39.45 6.38 3.28
N VAL A 12 -38.69 7.28 3.90
CA VAL A 12 -37.40 7.75 3.36
C VAL A 12 -36.44 6.58 3.48
N ILE A 13 -36.29 5.84 2.39
CA ILE A 13 -35.25 4.82 2.23
C ILE A 13 -33.93 5.57 2.15
N MET A 14 -33.28 5.78 3.30
CA MET A 14 -31.86 6.12 3.34
C MET A 14 -31.10 4.90 2.84
N PHE A 15 -30.82 4.88 1.53
CA PHE A 15 -29.78 4.05 0.95
C PHE A 15 -28.45 4.47 1.58
N VAL A 16 -28.07 3.76 2.64
CA VAL A 16 -26.70 3.77 3.13
C VAL A 16 -25.87 3.08 2.04
N PHE A 17 -25.25 3.87 1.18
CA PHE A 17 -24.21 3.38 0.28
C PHE A 17 -23.05 2.93 1.17
N SER A 18 -23.09 1.66 1.59
CA SER A 18 -21.92 0.91 2.01
C SER A 18 -21.03 0.75 0.78
N GLY A 19 -20.29 1.81 0.45
CA GLY A 19 -19.17 1.74 -0.47
C GLY A 19 -18.11 0.86 0.19
N CYS A 20 -18.20 -0.44 -0.07
CA CYS A 20 -17.07 -1.32 0.12
C CYS A 20 -16.04 -0.85 -0.91
N VAL A 21 -15.01 -0.13 -0.45
CA VAL A 21 -13.83 0.14 -1.26
C VAL A 21 -13.17 -1.21 -1.43
N GLU A 22 -13.46 -1.86 -2.55
CA GLU A 22 -12.72 -3.02 -3.02
C GLU A 22 -11.25 -2.58 -3.06
N THR A 23 -10.41 -3.17 -2.21
CA THR A 23 -8.97 -2.91 -2.19
C THR A 23 -8.37 -3.53 -3.45
N VAL A 24 -8.53 -2.83 -4.57
CA VAL A 24 -7.83 -3.11 -5.80
C VAL A 24 -6.37 -2.74 -5.54
N ILE A 25 -5.52 -3.75 -5.34
CA ILE A 25 -4.07 -3.57 -5.50
C ILE A 25 -3.91 -3.00 -6.91
N PRO A 26 -3.33 -1.81 -7.10
CA PRO A 26 -3.06 -1.36 -8.45
C PRO A 26 -2.13 -2.41 -9.06
N GLU A 27 -2.56 -3.10 -10.13
CA GLU A 27 -1.66 -3.86 -11.03
C GLU A 27 -0.44 -3.01 -11.45
N ASP A 28 -0.54 -1.70 -11.22
CA ASP A 28 0.44 -0.68 -11.43
C ASP A 28 1.59 -0.62 -10.40
N LEU A 29 1.65 -1.41 -9.31
CA LEU A 29 2.85 -1.36 -8.44
C LEU A 29 4.05 -2.15 -9.00
N ASN A 30 3.83 -3.12 -9.89
CA ASN A 30 4.90 -4.00 -10.37
C ASN A 30 5.96 -3.23 -11.18
N GLY A 31 7.23 -3.42 -10.83
CA GLY A 31 8.34 -2.73 -11.46
C GLY A 31 9.54 -2.49 -10.57
N GLU A 32 10.53 -1.85 -11.18
CA GLU A 32 11.69 -1.28 -10.51
C GLU A 32 11.42 0.19 -10.17
N TRP A 33 11.69 0.54 -8.91
CA TRP A 33 11.46 1.83 -8.31
C TRP A 33 12.74 2.34 -7.66
N ILE A 34 13.25 3.48 -8.12
CA ILE A 34 14.49 4.07 -7.61
C ILE A 34 14.15 5.33 -6.82
N ALA A 35 14.65 5.41 -5.58
CA ALA A 35 14.46 6.59 -4.75
C ALA A 35 15.18 7.81 -5.35
N GLU A 36 14.52 8.97 -5.32
CA GLU A 36 15.06 10.17 -5.98
C GLU A 36 16.24 10.80 -5.24
N ASN A 37 16.32 10.62 -3.91
CA ASN A 37 17.23 11.38 -3.05
C ASN A 37 18.21 10.53 -2.23
N ILE A 38 18.06 9.21 -2.26
CA ILE A 38 18.88 8.26 -1.48
C ILE A 38 19.18 7.01 -2.33
N PRO A 39 20.28 6.29 -2.07
CA PRO A 39 20.56 5.03 -2.73
C PRO A 39 19.63 3.92 -2.19
N ASP A 40 18.39 3.93 -2.65
CA ASP A 40 17.35 2.97 -2.27
C ASP A 40 16.57 2.51 -3.52
N THR A 41 16.38 1.21 -3.67
CA THR A 41 15.71 0.62 -4.83
C THR A 41 14.80 -0.51 -4.42
N LEU A 42 13.57 -0.50 -4.94
CA LEU A 42 12.57 -1.55 -4.79
C LEU A 42 12.35 -2.26 -6.12
N TYR A 43 12.32 -3.59 -6.06
CA TYR A 43 11.97 -4.46 -7.18
C TYR A 43 10.70 -5.21 -6.80
N ILE A 44 9.55 -4.65 -7.18
CA ILE A 44 8.23 -5.23 -6.89
C ILE A 44 7.90 -6.21 -8.00
N VAL A 45 8.04 -7.51 -7.71
CA VAL A 45 7.94 -8.59 -8.70
C VAL A 45 6.49 -9.02 -8.90
N ASP A 46 5.74 -9.07 -7.81
CA ASP A 46 4.33 -9.44 -7.78
C ASP A 46 3.58 -8.72 -6.65
N ASP A 47 2.33 -9.11 -6.46
CA ASP A 47 1.34 -8.58 -5.52
C ASP A 47 1.51 -9.06 -4.07
N SER A 48 2.58 -9.81 -3.78
CA SER A 48 2.87 -10.38 -2.46
C SER A 48 4.29 -10.11 -1.94
N ASN A 49 5.25 -9.83 -2.82
CA ASN A 49 6.63 -9.60 -2.42
C ASN A 49 7.41 -8.60 -3.28
N PHE A 50 8.48 -8.09 -2.70
CA PHE A 50 9.47 -7.27 -3.38
C PHE A 50 10.88 -7.54 -2.86
N TYR A 51 11.87 -7.13 -3.64
CA TYR A 51 13.27 -7.08 -3.21
C TYR A 51 13.72 -5.65 -2.98
N HIS A 52 14.55 -5.44 -1.96
CA HIS A 52 15.06 -4.14 -1.57
C HIS A 52 16.58 -4.11 -1.58
N SER A 53 17.13 -3.00 -2.05
CA SER A 53 18.57 -2.75 -2.01
C SER A 53 18.86 -1.30 -1.60
N ASN A 54 19.75 -1.14 -0.62
CA ASN A 54 20.33 0.13 -0.22
C ASN A 54 21.76 -0.09 0.31
N GLU A 55 22.31 0.85 1.09
CA GLU A 55 23.66 0.71 1.64
C GLU A 55 23.83 -0.48 2.59
N SER A 56 22.75 -0.92 3.26
CA SER A 56 22.76 -1.99 4.26
C SER A 56 22.05 -3.27 3.80
N MET A 57 21.08 -3.15 2.89
CA MET A 57 20.31 -4.26 2.34
C MET A 57 20.78 -4.56 0.91
N HIS A 58 20.98 -5.84 0.60
CA HIS A 58 21.51 -6.25 -0.70
C HIS A 58 20.61 -7.30 -1.31
N TYR A 59 19.63 -6.84 -2.08
CA TYR A 59 18.60 -7.66 -2.71
C TYR A 59 17.89 -8.55 -1.68
N ASP A 60 17.52 -7.94 -0.55
CA ASP A 60 16.84 -8.63 0.55
C ASP A 60 15.34 -8.73 0.25
N HIS A 61 14.73 -9.85 0.63
CA HIS A 61 13.34 -10.16 0.32
C HIS A 61 12.38 -9.64 1.39
N TYR A 62 11.24 -9.11 0.93
CA TYR A 62 10.19 -8.58 1.78
C TYR A 62 8.83 -9.07 1.30
N ASP A 63 8.01 -9.55 2.22
CA ASP A 63 6.60 -9.80 1.94
C ASP A 63 5.82 -8.50 2.15
N TYR A 64 4.83 -8.24 1.30
CA TYR A 64 3.91 -7.14 1.50
C TYR A 64 2.46 -7.49 1.18
N SER A 65 1.56 -6.62 1.62
CA SER A 65 0.16 -6.62 1.21
C SER A 65 -0.40 -5.21 1.26
N VAL A 66 -1.37 -4.91 0.38
CA VAL A 66 -2.04 -3.60 0.36
C VAL A 66 -3.32 -3.65 1.18
N GLU A 67 -3.50 -2.69 2.08
CA GLU A 67 -4.73 -2.47 2.86
C GLU A 67 -5.19 -1.02 2.69
N GLY A 68 -6.03 -0.76 1.69
CA GLY A 68 -6.43 0.61 1.34
C GLY A 68 -5.23 1.41 0.83
N ASN A 69 -4.93 2.53 1.48
CA ASN A 69 -3.77 3.38 1.13
C ASN A 69 -2.54 3.04 1.97
N SER A 70 -2.38 1.77 2.35
CA SER A 70 -1.25 1.34 3.17
C SER A 70 -0.64 0.04 2.69
N LEU A 71 0.69 -0.03 2.79
CA LEU A 71 1.49 -1.24 2.65
C LEU A 71 1.76 -1.83 4.03
N LEU A 72 1.41 -3.11 4.22
CA LEU A 72 1.93 -3.89 5.34
C LEU A 72 3.20 -4.59 4.85
N ILE A 73 4.35 -4.27 5.43
CA ILE A 73 5.66 -4.76 4.98
C ILE A 73 6.27 -5.63 6.08
N GLY A 74 6.78 -6.79 5.70
CA GLY A 74 7.53 -7.69 6.59
C GLY A 74 8.84 -8.12 5.95
N TYR A 75 9.93 -8.05 6.71
CA TYR A 75 11.20 -8.61 6.27
C TYR A 75 11.11 -10.14 6.22
N SER A 76 11.42 -10.71 5.06
CA SER A 76 11.43 -12.15 4.78
C SER A 76 12.73 -12.55 4.07
N GLY A 77 13.81 -11.81 4.33
CA GLY A 77 15.11 -11.96 3.71
C GLY A 77 16.01 -12.97 4.40
N LYS A 78 17.31 -12.87 4.09
CA LYS A 78 18.34 -13.84 4.52
C LYS A 78 18.65 -13.80 6.01
N MET A 79 18.38 -12.69 6.69
CA MET A 79 18.59 -12.58 8.12
C MET A 79 17.49 -13.36 8.85
N MET A 80 17.84 -14.39 9.60
CA MET A 80 16.88 -15.21 10.37
C MET A 80 16.37 -14.44 11.62
N ILE A 81 15.79 -13.26 11.40
CA ILE A 81 15.27 -12.37 12.44
C ILE A 81 13.75 -12.41 12.42
N PHE A 82 13.15 -12.31 13.61
CA PHE A 82 11.71 -12.21 13.75
C PHE A 82 11.33 -10.75 13.96
N VAL A 83 10.98 -10.06 12.88
CA VAL A 83 10.46 -8.69 12.92
C VAL A 83 8.98 -8.68 12.58
N LYS A 84 8.22 -7.88 13.31
CA LYS A 84 6.78 -7.71 13.08
C LYS A 84 6.56 -6.95 11.77
N LYS A 85 5.52 -7.31 11.02
CA LYS A 85 5.06 -6.49 9.89
C LYS A 85 4.66 -5.10 10.35
N THR A 86 5.05 -4.07 9.60
CA THR A 86 4.76 -2.66 9.88
C THR A 86 3.88 -2.05 8.80
N LYS A 87 3.06 -1.06 9.16
CA LYS A 87 2.08 -0.45 8.27
C LYS A 87 2.53 0.94 7.84
N HIS A 88 2.55 1.18 6.53
CA HIS A 88 3.06 2.40 5.91
C HIS A 88 2.07 2.97 4.94
N GLU A 89 1.77 4.27 5.03
CA GLU A 89 0.96 4.92 4.02
C GLU A 89 1.74 5.02 2.71
N PHE A 90 1.04 4.86 1.59
CA PHE A 90 1.63 5.06 0.28
C PHE A 90 0.70 5.84 -0.65
N GLU A 91 1.30 6.49 -1.63
CA GLU A 91 0.62 7.20 -2.70
C GLU A 91 1.26 6.83 -4.04
N LEU A 92 0.43 6.48 -5.02
CA LEU A 92 0.88 6.09 -6.36
C LEU A 92 0.19 6.99 -7.39
N GLN A 93 0.99 7.71 -8.17
CA GLN A 93 0.53 8.56 -9.27
C GLN A 93 1.36 8.25 -10.53
N GLY A 94 0.92 7.27 -11.32
CA GLY A 94 1.63 6.84 -12.52
C GLY A 94 2.98 6.20 -12.21
N ASP A 95 4.06 6.90 -12.54
CA ASP A 95 5.44 6.45 -12.30
C ASP A 95 6.06 7.06 -11.04
N ASP A 96 5.25 7.75 -10.23
CA ASP A 96 5.66 8.34 -8.96
C ASP A 96 5.04 7.56 -7.80
N LEU A 97 5.89 6.99 -6.94
CA LEU A 97 5.50 6.24 -5.74
C LEU A 97 6.09 6.92 -4.51
N THR A 98 5.24 7.25 -3.55
CA THR A 98 5.66 7.77 -2.25
C THR A 98 5.30 6.78 -1.16
N ILE A 99 6.24 6.42 -0.29
CA ILE A 99 5.98 5.56 0.88
C ILE A 99 6.45 6.28 2.15
N ASP A 100 5.60 6.30 3.18
CA ASP A 100 5.89 6.95 4.46
C ASP A 100 6.36 5.94 5.53
N PHE A 101 7.67 5.90 5.76
CA PHE A 101 8.28 5.09 6.82
C PHE A 101 8.49 5.88 8.13
N SER A 102 7.99 7.11 8.24
CA SER A 102 8.24 7.97 9.41
C SER A 102 7.48 7.53 10.67
N ASN A 103 6.36 6.81 10.51
CA ASN A 103 5.47 6.46 11.63
C ASN A 103 5.98 5.29 12.49
N GLU A 104 6.58 4.27 11.88
CA GLU A 104 7.02 3.04 12.57
C GLU A 104 8.36 2.56 11.99
N PHE A 105 9.18 1.90 12.81
CA PHE A 105 10.46 1.37 12.36
C PHE A 105 10.25 0.16 11.44
N CYS A 106 10.48 0.32 10.15
CA CYS A 106 10.49 -0.76 9.18
C CYS A 106 11.93 -1.26 8.97
N PHE A 107 12.15 -2.56 9.19
CA PHE A 107 13.50 -3.10 9.17
C PHE A 107 14.15 -3.00 7.78
N GLY A 108 15.29 -2.32 7.71
CA GLY A 108 16.01 -2.06 6.46
C GLY A 108 15.68 -0.74 5.78
N PHE A 109 14.66 -0.03 6.25
CA PHE A 109 14.26 1.27 5.72
C PHE A 109 14.64 2.42 6.67
N PRO A 110 15.00 3.60 6.13
CA PRO A 110 15.14 4.80 6.96
C PRO A 110 13.77 5.25 7.47
N LYS A 111 13.76 5.93 8.63
CA LYS A 111 12.52 6.42 9.27
C LYS A 111 12.08 7.76 8.67
N GLU A 112 11.75 7.76 7.38
CA GLU A 112 11.39 8.96 6.62
C GLU A 112 10.40 8.65 5.50
N LYS A 113 9.91 9.70 4.84
CA LYS A 113 9.11 9.55 3.62
C LYS A 113 10.06 9.46 2.41
N ILE A 114 9.89 8.44 1.59
CA ILE A 114 10.73 8.19 0.42
C ILE A 114 9.88 8.31 -0.84
N ASN A 115 10.36 9.13 -1.78
CA ASN A 115 9.79 9.26 -3.11
C ASN A 115 10.62 8.43 -4.08
N TYR A 116 9.94 7.60 -4.85
CA TYR A 116 10.51 6.72 -5.85
C TYR A 116 9.96 7.05 -7.23
N LYS A 117 10.83 6.88 -8.23
CA LYS A 117 10.46 6.93 -9.64
C LYS A 117 10.53 5.53 -10.23
N ARG A 118 9.51 5.14 -11.00
CA ARG A 118 9.55 3.90 -11.76
C ARG A 118 10.54 4.00 -12.91
N THR A 119 11.44 3.03 -13.03
CA THR A 119 12.40 2.93 -14.15
C THR A 119 12.03 1.82 -15.12
N GLN A 120 11.41 0.75 -14.62
CA GLN A 120 10.96 -0.37 -15.43
C GLN A 120 9.62 -0.89 -14.90
N LYS A 121 8.64 -1.08 -15.80
CA LYS A 121 7.37 -1.75 -15.46
C LYS A 121 7.49 -3.23 -15.77
N PHE A 122 7.08 -4.09 -14.84
CA PHE A 122 6.96 -5.52 -15.11
C PHE A 122 5.53 -5.84 -15.55
N ILE A 123 5.41 -6.58 -16.64
CA ILE A 123 4.12 -7.04 -17.18
C ILE A 123 4.02 -8.52 -16.81
N LEU A 124 3.04 -8.88 -15.99
CA LEU A 124 2.71 -10.27 -15.73
C LEU A 124 1.98 -10.81 -16.98
N GLU A 125 2.56 -11.82 -17.63
CA GLU A 125 1.97 -12.53 -18.77
C GLU A 125 0.91 -13.57 -18.34
#